data_AF-A0A1F4Y7B1-F1
#
_entry.id   AF-A0A1F4Y7B1-F1
#
_cell.length_a   1.000
_cell.length_b   1.000
_cell.length_c   1.000
_cell.angle_alpha   90.00
_cell.angle_beta   90.00
_cell.angle_gamma   90.00
#
_symmetry.space_group_name_H-M   'P 1'
#
loop_
_entity.id
_entity.type
_entity.pdbx_description
1 polymer ?
#
loop_
_entity_poly.entity_id
_entity_poly.type
_entity_poly.pdbx_seq_one_letter_code
_entity_poly.pdbx_strand_id
1 'polypeptide(L)'
;MRIQACFITATFLLTNVVIYAEDWINIGGLGECTVGVFGGGVTADGRPMIWKNRDVGNPDQRFIHCSPYSRDGITTLALVGDCYRNDTTRIYMGANERGFAVMNSDSYNLGDSLSYGTDDGTLMRIALETCRTLGDFEALLDSTNITGRRDCWNFGCLDSTGASALYECANYGYVRYAAQDTGAQSGMYIIRANFSLSGNVNHTGQDRYDRACSLTANRAASYAIDAGFVLESLARDLANIYDDPYPLPYNGIQHGGPAGYIYNSGVTICNRSTTSAVVIRGTRGDEPAHQTTIFAMLGQPILSVAFPLWVRCGNVPEPLSNPQGAPVVQYCNSRSRQLYDNPQTSYHLNSRYLLDEDGHGVYSYTLPLEKWGIDQAGSMLENWSSDPPSASEVYYEENRIAGVIFTGFYRETAELIDDFPPEPPPLPNTILISNYPNPFNDGTFIHYAGASVEYPVTLRIYDIQGRQIARIAGNNNPEGTVYWAGKDSFDNKLASGIYLYVLDNGPLKADNKMLLIR
;
A
#
# COMPACT_ATOMS: atom_id res chain seq x y z
N MET A 1 49.09 -45.26 -23.85
CA MET A 1 48.27 -44.07 -24.19
C MET A 1 47.47 -43.65 -22.96
N ARG A 2 47.99 -42.69 -22.20
CA ARG A 2 47.27 -41.90 -21.18
C ARG A 2 47.77 -40.48 -21.36
N ILE A 3 46.86 -39.55 -21.68
CA ILE A 3 47.18 -38.15 -21.96
C ILE A 3 47.17 -37.40 -20.62
N GLN A 4 48.31 -36.80 -20.29
CA GLN A 4 48.46 -35.75 -19.27
C GLN A 4 47.82 -34.45 -19.77
N ALA A 5 47.08 -33.76 -18.91
CA ALA A 5 46.69 -32.37 -19.13
C ALA A 5 47.37 -31.49 -18.08
N CYS A 6 48.12 -30.50 -18.58
CA CYS A 6 48.81 -29.45 -17.86
C CYS A 6 47.82 -28.51 -17.15
N PHE A 7 48.12 -28.15 -15.91
CA PHE A 7 47.57 -26.99 -15.22
C PHE A 7 48.42 -25.76 -15.54
N ILE A 8 47.78 -24.68 -16.00
CA ILE A 8 48.34 -23.32 -15.98
C ILE A 8 47.44 -22.47 -15.09
N THR A 9 48.07 -21.89 -14.08
CA THR A 9 47.52 -20.97 -13.08
C THR A 9 47.27 -19.59 -13.67
N ALA A 10 46.11 -19.02 -13.40
CA ALA A 10 45.85 -17.59 -13.53
C ALA A 10 45.16 -17.09 -12.24
N THR A 11 45.86 -16.18 -11.58
CA THR A 11 45.53 -15.54 -10.30
C THR A 11 44.33 -14.59 -10.47
N PHE A 12 43.26 -14.79 -9.70
CA PHE A 12 42.24 -13.76 -9.44
C PHE A 12 42.31 -13.35 -7.98
N LEU A 13 42.48 -12.05 -7.74
CA LEU A 13 42.44 -11.42 -6.43
C LEU A 13 41.04 -11.61 -5.83
N LEU A 14 40.97 -12.40 -4.76
CA LEU A 14 39.81 -12.47 -3.88
C LEU A 14 39.78 -11.19 -3.02
N THR A 15 38.96 -10.22 -3.41
CA THR A 15 38.45 -9.24 -2.46
C THR A 15 37.42 -9.93 -1.58
N ASN A 16 37.71 -10.06 -0.29
CA ASN A 16 36.80 -10.60 0.71
C ASN A 16 35.54 -9.72 0.81
N VAL A 17 34.50 -10.07 0.06
CA VAL A 17 33.14 -9.66 0.40
C VAL A 17 32.66 -10.66 1.45
N VAL A 18 32.76 -10.28 2.71
CA VAL A 18 32.09 -10.97 3.80
C VAL A 18 30.59 -10.68 3.63
N ILE A 19 29.89 -11.57 2.95
CA ILE A 19 28.43 -11.62 3.01
C ILE A 19 28.11 -12.21 4.38
N TYR A 20 27.72 -11.36 5.34
CA TYR A 20 27.02 -11.82 6.52
C TYR A 20 25.66 -12.33 6.04
N ALA A 21 25.55 -13.64 5.84
CA ALA A 21 24.26 -14.30 5.86
C ALA A 21 23.75 -14.16 7.30
N GLU A 22 22.88 -13.19 7.55
CA GLU A 22 22.15 -13.13 8.81
C GLU A 22 21.33 -14.42 8.92
N ASP A 23 21.59 -15.18 9.98
CA ASP A 23 20.80 -16.35 10.36
C ASP A 23 19.37 -15.90 10.66
N TRP A 24 18.53 -15.90 9.63
CA TRP A 24 17.09 -15.97 9.78
C TRP A 24 16.80 -17.30 10.46
N ILE A 25 16.71 -17.30 11.78
CA ILE A 25 16.11 -18.41 12.50
C ILE A 25 14.67 -18.51 12.00
N ASN A 26 14.49 -19.42 11.05
CA ASN A 26 13.22 -19.84 10.49
C ASN A 26 12.49 -20.63 11.58
N ILE A 27 11.93 -19.92 12.57
CA ILE A 27 10.86 -20.48 13.39
C ILE A 27 9.68 -20.59 12.42
N GLY A 28 9.29 -21.83 12.09
CA GLY A 28 8.19 -22.10 11.17
C GLY A 28 6.99 -21.19 11.43
N GLY A 29 6.52 -20.54 10.37
CA GLY A 29 5.68 -19.35 10.43
C GLY A 29 4.38 -19.53 11.19
N LEU A 30 4.31 -18.89 12.35
CA LEU A 30 3.06 -18.47 12.98
C LEU A 30 2.96 -16.96 12.74
N GLY A 31 1.93 -16.51 12.03
CA GLY A 31 1.72 -15.09 11.77
C GLY A 31 0.98 -14.43 12.93
N GLU A 32 1.48 -13.32 13.47
CA GLU A 32 0.92 -12.65 14.65
C GLU A 32 -0.10 -11.55 14.31
N CYS A 33 -0.94 -11.76 13.30
CA CYS A 33 -1.85 -10.74 12.77
C CYS A 33 -2.83 -10.16 13.81
N THR A 34 -3.18 -8.88 13.65
CA THR A 34 -4.28 -8.21 14.38
C THR A 34 -5.28 -7.68 13.37
N VAL A 35 -6.58 -7.88 13.60
CA VAL A 35 -7.64 -7.51 12.66
C VAL A 35 -8.82 -6.83 13.35
N GLY A 36 -9.51 -5.97 12.61
CA GLY A 36 -10.72 -5.28 13.06
C GLY A 36 -11.78 -5.17 11.98
N VAL A 37 -13.04 -5.25 12.39
CA VAL A 37 -14.23 -4.96 11.57
C VAL A 37 -15.02 -3.88 12.30
N PHE A 38 -15.26 -2.76 11.63
CA PHE A 38 -15.99 -1.62 12.16
C PHE A 38 -17.25 -1.43 11.33
N GLY A 39 -18.41 -1.49 11.95
CA GLY A 39 -19.70 -1.22 11.33
C GLY A 39 -19.90 0.27 11.10
N GLY A 40 -20.70 0.65 10.10
CA GLY A 40 -20.95 2.05 9.76
C GLY A 40 -21.50 2.89 10.91
N GLY A 41 -22.21 2.25 11.86
CA GLY A 41 -22.76 2.96 13.02
C GLY A 41 -21.73 3.46 14.03
N VAL A 42 -20.44 3.09 13.97
CA VAL A 42 -19.37 3.65 14.84
C VAL A 42 -18.32 4.45 14.08
N THR A 43 -18.41 4.47 12.74
CA THR A 43 -17.46 5.20 11.92
C THR A 43 -17.92 6.63 11.67
N ALA A 44 -16.96 7.54 11.50
CA ALA A 44 -17.22 8.98 11.46
C ALA A 44 -18.08 9.41 10.26
N ASP A 45 -18.12 8.60 9.20
CA ASP A 45 -18.81 8.90 7.94
C ASP A 45 -19.88 7.87 7.55
N GLY A 46 -20.23 6.98 8.48
CA GLY A 46 -21.28 5.97 8.31
C GLY A 46 -20.89 4.76 7.45
N ARG A 47 -19.64 4.66 6.95
CA ARG A 47 -19.22 3.54 6.11
C ARG A 47 -18.52 2.45 6.92
N PRO A 48 -18.78 1.17 6.66
CA PRO A 48 -18.05 0.10 7.33
C PRO A 48 -16.57 0.13 6.93
N MET A 49 -15.71 -0.34 7.81
CA MET A 49 -14.29 -0.49 7.56
C MET A 49 -13.78 -1.84 8.05
N ILE A 50 -12.79 -2.40 7.37
CA ILE A 50 -12.01 -3.53 7.88
C ILE A 50 -10.52 -3.14 7.94
N TRP A 51 -9.82 -3.68 8.92
CA TRP A 51 -8.41 -3.40 9.17
C TRP A 51 -7.63 -4.68 9.43
N LYS A 52 -6.39 -4.72 8.95
CA LYS A 52 -5.44 -5.80 9.24
C LYS A 52 -4.03 -5.24 9.38
N ASN A 53 -3.34 -5.64 10.44
CA ASN A 53 -1.88 -5.71 10.51
C ASN A 53 -1.47 -7.15 10.16
N ARG A 54 -0.63 -7.29 9.14
CA ARG A 54 -0.15 -8.59 8.66
C ARG A 54 1.25 -8.86 9.16
N ASP A 55 1.33 -9.76 10.12
CA ASP A 55 2.58 -10.15 10.76
C ASP A 55 3.04 -11.47 10.18
N VAL A 56 4.12 -11.44 9.39
CA VAL A 56 4.70 -12.65 8.78
C VAL A 56 6.21 -12.55 8.71
N GLY A 57 6.89 -13.70 8.64
CA GLY A 57 8.35 -13.73 8.51
C GLY A 57 8.88 -13.30 7.13
N ASN A 58 8.04 -13.31 6.09
CA ASN A 58 8.46 -12.91 4.74
C ASN A 58 7.98 -11.47 4.42
N PRO A 59 8.89 -10.47 4.43
CA PRO A 59 8.54 -9.07 4.20
C PRO A 59 8.28 -8.71 2.73
N ASP A 60 8.53 -9.63 1.79
CA ASP A 60 8.48 -9.38 0.36
C ASP A 60 7.04 -9.46 -0.18
N GLN A 61 6.25 -8.43 0.16
CA GLN A 61 4.86 -8.24 -0.25
C GLN A 61 4.73 -7.23 -1.39
N ARG A 62 3.60 -7.29 -2.11
CA ARG A 62 3.16 -6.26 -3.05
C ARG A 62 1.65 -6.26 -3.21
N PHE A 63 1.10 -5.15 -3.68
CA PHE A 63 -0.30 -5.10 -4.15
C PHE A 63 -0.36 -5.36 -5.65
N ILE A 64 -1.37 -6.10 -6.08
CA ILE A 64 -1.64 -6.38 -7.50
C ILE A 64 -3.07 -6.02 -7.87
N HIS A 65 -3.27 -5.60 -9.11
CA HIS A 65 -4.57 -5.59 -9.76
C HIS A 65 -4.72 -6.87 -10.59
N CYS A 66 -5.91 -7.49 -10.58
CA CYS A 66 -6.25 -8.59 -11.46
C CYS A 66 -7.50 -8.24 -12.25
N SER A 67 -7.36 -8.22 -13.58
CA SER A 67 -8.49 -7.99 -14.48
C SER A 67 -9.42 -9.20 -14.51
N PRO A 68 -10.73 -8.98 -14.78
CA PRO A 68 -11.68 -10.04 -15.05
C PRO A 68 -11.18 -10.96 -16.15
N TYR A 69 -11.40 -12.25 -16.00
CA TYR A 69 -11.22 -13.22 -17.08
C TYR A 69 -12.40 -14.18 -17.09
N SER A 70 -12.67 -14.75 -18.27
CA SER A 70 -13.73 -15.73 -18.45
C SER A 70 -13.13 -17.12 -18.61
N ARG A 71 -13.64 -18.07 -17.85
CA ARG A 71 -13.30 -19.49 -17.98
C ARG A 71 -14.55 -20.32 -17.77
N ASP A 72 -14.78 -21.28 -18.67
CA ASP A 72 -15.90 -22.24 -18.57
C ASP A 72 -17.28 -21.57 -18.37
N GLY A 73 -17.48 -20.38 -18.99
CA GLY A 73 -18.74 -19.62 -18.91
C GLY A 73 -18.90 -18.76 -17.63
N ILE A 74 -17.92 -18.76 -16.73
CA ILE A 74 -17.89 -17.93 -15.52
C ILE A 74 -16.88 -16.80 -15.73
N THR A 75 -17.30 -15.55 -15.45
CA THR A 75 -16.44 -14.37 -15.48
C THR A 75 -16.11 -13.96 -14.06
N THR A 76 -14.81 -13.86 -13.75
CA THR A 76 -14.34 -13.36 -12.45
C THR A 76 -14.52 -11.85 -12.33
N LEU A 77 -14.50 -11.35 -11.10
CA LEU A 77 -14.50 -9.92 -10.80
C LEU A 77 -13.07 -9.35 -10.84
N ALA A 78 -12.96 -8.07 -11.20
CA ALA A 78 -11.72 -7.33 -11.03
C ALA A 78 -11.42 -7.12 -9.54
N LEU A 79 -10.15 -7.13 -9.16
CA LEU A 79 -9.75 -6.91 -7.76
C LEU A 79 -8.39 -6.24 -7.61
N VAL A 80 -8.18 -5.67 -6.43
CA VAL A 80 -6.88 -5.24 -5.90
C VAL A 80 -6.62 -5.95 -4.58
N GLY A 81 -5.43 -6.53 -4.40
CA GLY A 81 -5.08 -7.20 -3.15
C GLY A 81 -3.58 -7.37 -2.91
N ASP A 82 -3.22 -7.55 -1.65
CA ASP A 82 -1.85 -7.85 -1.17
C ASP A 82 -1.51 -9.33 -1.39
N CYS A 83 -0.32 -9.59 -1.94
CA CYS A 83 0.24 -10.92 -2.09
C CYS A 83 1.74 -10.92 -1.84
N TYR A 84 2.31 -12.11 -1.64
CA TYR A 84 3.76 -12.28 -1.74
C TYR A 84 4.23 -11.90 -3.15
N ARG A 85 5.40 -11.27 -3.27
CA ARG A 85 5.94 -10.80 -4.56
C ARG A 85 5.87 -11.86 -5.67
N ASN A 86 6.27 -13.08 -5.35
CA ASN A 86 6.40 -14.20 -6.30
C ASN A 86 5.19 -15.15 -6.33
N ASP A 87 4.14 -14.90 -5.54
CA ASP A 87 2.93 -15.74 -5.52
C ASP A 87 1.68 -14.87 -5.60
N THR A 88 1.17 -14.72 -6.83
CA THR A 88 -0.09 -14.02 -7.11
C THR A 88 -1.32 -14.93 -7.07
N THR A 89 -1.14 -16.22 -6.77
CA THR A 89 -2.25 -17.19 -6.67
C THR A 89 -2.98 -17.07 -5.33
N ARG A 90 -2.38 -16.37 -4.37
CA ARG A 90 -2.90 -16.11 -3.02
C ARG A 90 -3.00 -14.62 -2.76
N ILE A 91 -4.09 -14.20 -2.11
CA ILE A 91 -4.29 -12.82 -1.65
C ILE A 91 -4.52 -12.83 -0.14
N TYR A 92 -3.89 -11.93 0.60
CA TYR A 92 -3.97 -11.90 2.07
C TYR A 92 -4.80 -10.74 2.64
N MET A 93 -5.28 -9.86 1.77
CA MET A 93 -6.28 -8.82 2.01
C MET A 93 -6.57 -8.09 0.70
N GLY A 94 -7.78 -7.57 0.51
CA GLY A 94 -8.11 -6.80 -0.69
C GLY A 94 -9.60 -6.51 -0.85
N ALA A 95 -9.94 -5.88 -1.97
CA ALA A 95 -11.31 -5.60 -2.37
C ALA A 95 -11.52 -5.83 -3.88
N ASN A 96 -12.76 -6.04 -4.28
CA ASN A 96 -13.14 -6.22 -5.68
C ASN A 96 -14.03 -5.09 -6.21
N GLU A 97 -14.26 -5.09 -7.53
CA GLU A 97 -15.04 -4.05 -8.23
C GLU A 97 -16.52 -3.97 -7.81
N ARG A 98 -17.01 -4.94 -7.03
CA ARG A 98 -18.37 -4.97 -6.48
C ARG A 98 -18.44 -4.47 -5.04
N GLY A 99 -17.33 -3.98 -4.51
CA GLY A 99 -17.23 -3.42 -3.17
C GLY A 99 -17.16 -4.47 -2.07
N PHE A 100 -17.06 -5.76 -2.41
CA PHE A 100 -16.74 -6.80 -1.45
C PHE A 100 -15.25 -6.74 -1.11
N ALA A 101 -14.95 -6.81 0.18
CA ALA A 101 -13.58 -6.82 0.68
C ALA A 101 -13.41 -7.88 1.76
N VAL A 102 -12.20 -8.43 1.84
CA VAL A 102 -11.86 -9.47 2.81
C VAL A 102 -10.43 -9.29 3.31
N MET A 103 -10.22 -9.60 4.58
CA MET A 103 -8.93 -9.78 5.23
C MET A 103 -9.03 -10.95 6.23
N ASN A 104 -7.90 -11.44 6.72
CA ASN A 104 -7.90 -12.51 7.73
C ASN A 104 -6.82 -12.39 8.82
N SER A 105 -6.97 -13.19 9.87
CA SER A 105 -5.90 -13.61 10.79
C SER A 105 -5.98 -15.11 11.02
N ASP A 106 -4.89 -15.73 11.46
CA ASP A 106 -4.93 -17.14 11.91
C ASP A 106 -5.77 -17.28 13.20
N SER A 107 -6.29 -18.47 13.47
CA SER A 107 -6.98 -18.77 14.72
C SER A 107 -6.51 -20.10 15.31
N TYR A 108 -5.51 -20.04 16.20
CA TYR A 108 -4.83 -21.24 16.70
C TYR A 108 -5.60 -22.06 17.74
N ASN A 109 -6.75 -21.56 18.23
CA ASN A 109 -7.50 -22.15 19.34
C ASN A 109 -8.83 -22.82 18.94
N LEU A 110 -9.14 -22.90 17.64
CA LEU A 110 -10.29 -23.64 17.13
C LEU A 110 -10.03 -25.15 17.02
N GLY A 111 -8.75 -25.56 17.08
CA GLY A 111 -8.37 -26.90 17.52
C GLY A 111 -8.19 -27.98 16.45
N ASP A 112 -8.19 -27.64 15.17
CA ASP A 112 -7.97 -28.60 14.07
C ASP A 112 -7.10 -28.00 12.96
N SER A 113 -6.26 -28.84 12.32
CA SER A 113 -5.48 -28.50 11.13
C SER A 113 -5.43 -29.73 10.21
N LEU A 114 -5.69 -29.53 8.92
CA LEU A 114 -5.76 -30.59 7.91
C LEU A 114 -4.54 -30.53 6.99
N SER A 115 -4.12 -31.68 6.48
CA SER A 115 -3.09 -31.77 5.44
C SER A 115 -3.60 -31.48 4.01
N TYR A 116 -4.90 -31.22 3.88
CA TYR A 116 -5.61 -30.98 2.62
C TYR A 116 -6.60 -29.82 2.76
N GLY A 117 -7.29 -29.49 1.68
CA GLY A 117 -8.25 -28.40 1.64
C GLY A 117 -7.63 -27.07 1.21
N THR A 118 -8.51 -26.09 1.02
CA THR A 118 -8.16 -24.75 0.54
C THR A 118 -7.45 -23.97 1.65
N ASP A 119 -6.33 -23.31 1.31
CA ASP A 119 -5.67 -22.35 2.21
C ASP A 119 -6.35 -20.97 2.18
N ASP A 120 -6.14 -20.18 3.24
CA ASP A 120 -6.71 -18.85 3.42
C ASP A 120 -6.44 -17.92 2.23
N GLY A 121 -5.20 -17.86 1.77
CA GLY A 121 -4.79 -16.99 0.66
C GLY A 121 -5.51 -17.35 -0.64
N THR A 122 -5.68 -18.64 -0.90
CA THR A 122 -6.45 -19.14 -2.06
C THR A 122 -7.95 -18.88 -1.89
N LEU A 123 -8.49 -19.08 -0.68
CA LEU A 123 -9.90 -18.84 -0.39
C LEU A 123 -10.27 -17.37 -0.56
N MET A 124 -9.44 -16.45 -0.05
CA MET A 124 -9.65 -15.01 -0.22
C MET A 124 -9.52 -14.57 -1.67
N ARG A 125 -8.59 -15.17 -2.44
CA ARG A 125 -8.51 -14.96 -3.88
C ARG A 125 -9.82 -15.33 -4.57
N ILE A 126 -10.35 -16.53 -4.31
CA ILE A 126 -11.63 -16.99 -4.87
C ILE A 126 -12.78 -16.06 -4.43
N ALA A 127 -12.81 -15.67 -3.16
CA ALA A 127 -13.82 -14.77 -2.63
C ALA A 127 -13.81 -13.42 -3.36
N LEU A 128 -12.64 -12.80 -3.54
CA LEU A 128 -12.52 -11.54 -4.27
C LEU A 128 -12.87 -11.69 -5.75
N GLU A 129 -12.63 -12.85 -6.36
CA GLU A 129 -13.00 -13.11 -7.76
C GLU A 129 -14.49 -13.41 -7.98
N THR A 130 -15.25 -13.76 -6.93
CA THR A 130 -16.62 -14.31 -7.08
C THR A 130 -17.69 -13.66 -6.21
N CYS A 131 -17.37 -13.24 -4.99
CA CYS A 131 -18.33 -12.71 -4.02
C CYS A 131 -18.66 -11.24 -4.29
N ARG A 132 -19.94 -10.88 -4.15
CA ARG A 132 -20.43 -9.50 -4.24
C ARG A 132 -20.95 -9.01 -2.90
N THR A 133 -21.43 -9.94 -2.08
CA THR A 133 -22.05 -9.70 -0.78
C THR A 133 -21.48 -10.66 0.26
N LEU A 134 -21.72 -10.35 1.54
CA LEU A 134 -21.47 -11.27 2.64
C LEU A 134 -22.20 -12.61 2.46
N GLY A 135 -23.39 -12.62 1.86
CA GLY A 135 -24.13 -13.86 1.57
C GLY A 135 -23.42 -14.75 0.54
N ASP A 136 -22.76 -14.18 -0.46
CA ASP A 136 -21.94 -14.95 -1.41
C ASP A 136 -20.72 -15.57 -0.70
N PHE A 137 -20.13 -14.83 0.25
CA PHE A 137 -19.01 -15.35 1.04
C PHE A 137 -19.45 -16.48 1.98
N GLU A 138 -20.62 -16.34 2.61
CA GLU A 138 -21.23 -17.41 3.41
C GLU A 138 -21.49 -18.67 2.58
N ALA A 139 -22.00 -18.53 1.35
CA ALA A 139 -22.16 -19.66 0.43
C ALA A 139 -20.81 -20.31 0.05
N LEU A 140 -19.75 -19.50 -0.12
CA LEU A 140 -18.39 -20.02 -0.35
C LEU A 140 -17.85 -20.76 0.89
N LEU A 141 -18.07 -20.24 2.10
CA LEU A 141 -17.72 -20.93 3.34
C LEU A 141 -18.49 -22.24 3.51
N ASP A 142 -19.79 -22.26 3.20
CA ASP A 142 -20.63 -23.46 3.22
C ASP A 142 -20.12 -24.52 2.23
N SER A 143 -19.70 -24.10 1.03
CA SER A 143 -19.10 -25.02 0.05
C SER A 143 -17.81 -25.66 0.57
N THR A 144 -16.98 -24.88 1.29
CA THR A 144 -15.73 -25.37 1.87
C THR A 144 -15.92 -26.11 3.19
N ASN A 145 -17.10 -25.99 3.84
CA ASN A 145 -17.50 -26.89 4.92
C ASN A 145 -17.68 -28.33 4.44
N ILE A 146 -17.86 -28.57 3.14
CA ILE A 146 -17.97 -29.91 2.55
C ILE A 146 -16.57 -30.47 2.24
N THR A 147 -15.70 -29.66 1.65
CA THR A 147 -14.37 -30.09 1.17
C THR A 147 -13.26 -30.00 2.22
N GLY A 148 -13.47 -29.17 3.25
CA GLY A 148 -12.49 -28.86 4.27
C GLY A 148 -11.61 -27.66 3.91
N ARG A 149 -11.38 -26.81 4.90
CA ARG A 149 -10.34 -25.77 4.92
C ARG A 149 -9.07 -26.30 5.57
N ARG A 150 -7.90 -25.87 5.11
CA ARG A 150 -6.61 -26.43 5.58
C ARG A 150 -6.33 -26.13 7.05
N ASP A 151 -6.66 -24.94 7.51
CA ASP A 151 -6.44 -24.50 8.88
C ASP A 151 -7.62 -23.63 9.35
N CYS A 152 -7.48 -23.06 10.54
CA CYS A 152 -8.48 -22.22 11.17
C CYS A 152 -8.11 -20.74 11.06
N TRP A 153 -9.07 -19.90 10.67
CA TRP A 153 -8.85 -18.48 10.42
C TRP A 153 -10.04 -17.63 10.83
N ASN A 154 -9.76 -16.38 11.18
CA ASN A 154 -10.76 -15.32 11.29
C ASN A 154 -10.79 -14.55 9.97
N PHE A 155 -11.94 -14.45 9.30
CA PHE A 155 -12.12 -13.59 8.12
C PHE A 155 -12.98 -12.38 8.47
N GLY A 156 -12.47 -11.17 8.26
CA GLY A 156 -13.27 -9.96 8.34
C GLY A 156 -13.65 -9.48 6.94
N CYS A 157 -14.93 -9.23 6.73
CA CYS A 157 -15.49 -8.88 5.43
C CYS A 157 -16.40 -7.65 5.52
N LEU A 158 -16.48 -6.92 4.42
CA LEU A 158 -17.52 -5.91 4.17
C LEU A 158 -18.01 -6.01 2.72
N ASP A 159 -19.17 -5.43 2.44
CA ASP A 159 -19.70 -5.33 1.08
C ASP A 159 -20.35 -3.96 0.79
N SER A 160 -20.78 -3.79 -0.47
CA SER A 160 -21.37 -2.53 -0.95
C SER A 160 -22.78 -2.24 -0.42
N THR A 161 -23.40 -3.16 0.32
CA THR A 161 -24.67 -2.90 1.01
C THR A 161 -24.47 -2.13 2.32
N GLY A 162 -23.22 -1.90 2.73
CA GLY A 162 -22.86 -1.35 4.02
C GLY A 162 -22.77 -2.39 5.14
N ALA A 163 -22.96 -3.68 4.82
CA ALA A 163 -22.82 -4.76 5.76
C ALA A 163 -21.34 -5.08 6.02
N SER A 164 -21.01 -5.42 7.27
CA SER A 164 -19.72 -5.97 7.64
C SER A 164 -19.86 -7.05 8.72
N ALA A 165 -18.93 -8.01 8.71
CA ALA A 165 -18.95 -9.14 9.64
C ALA A 165 -17.55 -9.75 9.81
N LEU A 166 -17.36 -10.45 10.93
CA LEU A 166 -16.22 -11.34 11.16
C LEU A 166 -16.71 -12.79 11.25
N TYR A 167 -15.98 -13.69 10.60
CA TYR A 167 -16.26 -15.12 10.56
C TYR A 167 -15.10 -15.87 11.22
N GLU A 168 -15.37 -16.56 12.32
CA GLU A 168 -14.42 -17.46 12.98
C GLU A 168 -14.57 -18.85 12.37
N CYS A 169 -13.65 -19.24 11.49
CA CYS A 169 -13.78 -20.42 10.64
C CYS A 169 -12.86 -21.54 11.13
N ALA A 170 -13.46 -22.65 11.58
CA ALA A 170 -12.78 -23.93 11.74
C ALA A 170 -12.67 -24.65 10.37
N ASN A 171 -12.15 -25.88 10.32
CA ASN A 171 -11.95 -26.58 9.04
C ASN A 171 -13.27 -26.92 8.30
N TYR A 172 -14.37 -27.17 9.03
CA TYR A 172 -15.67 -27.60 8.46
C TYR A 172 -16.88 -26.79 8.93
N GLY A 173 -16.66 -25.68 9.62
CA GLY A 173 -17.74 -24.81 10.09
C GLY A 173 -17.23 -23.43 10.43
N TYR A 174 -18.15 -22.51 10.70
CA TYR A 174 -17.81 -21.16 11.12
C TYR A 174 -18.86 -20.58 12.06
N VAL A 175 -18.44 -19.58 12.84
CA VAL A 175 -19.33 -18.72 13.64
C VAL A 175 -19.26 -17.30 13.09
N ARG A 176 -20.43 -16.71 12.83
CA ARG A 176 -20.55 -15.36 12.27
C ARG A 176 -20.84 -14.34 13.35
N TYR A 177 -20.12 -13.22 13.32
CA TYR A 177 -20.32 -12.05 14.16
C TYR A 177 -20.61 -10.85 13.25
N ALA A 178 -21.82 -10.33 13.28
CA ALA A 178 -22.20 -9.15 12.50
C ALA A 178 -21.63 -7.89 13.16
N ALA A 179 -21.04 -6.98 12.37
CA ALA A 179 -20.71 -5.63 12.81
C ALA A 179 -21.84 -4.69 12.33
N GLN A 180 -22.98 -4.71 13.02
CA GLN A 180 -24.18 -3.98 12.62
C GLN A 180 -24.65 -3.04 13.71
N ASP A 181 -25.25 -1.92 13.28
CA ASP A 181 -25.93 -1.00 14.18
C ASP A 181 -27.25 -1.63 14.68
N THR A 182 -27.15 -2.33 15.80
CA THR A 182 -28.30 -2.92 16.52
C THR A 182 -28.71 -2.07 17.73
N GLY A 183 -28.13 -0.88 17.91
CA GLY A 183 -28.30 -0.03 19.11
C GLY A 183 -27.49 -0.46 20.34
N ALA A 184 -26.81 -1.61 20.30
CA ALA A 184 -25.83 -2.02 21.31
C ALA A 184 -24.40 -1.74 20.82
N GLN A 185 -23.59 -1.00 21.59
CA GLN A 185 -22.18 -0.74 21.20
C GLN A 185 -21.37 -2.04 21.03
N SER A 186 -21.65 -3.06 21.85
CA SER A 186 -21.14 -4.41 21.66
C SER A 186 -21.81 -5.03 20.42
N GLY A 187 -21.05 -5.21 19.34
CA GLY A 187 -21.56 -5.66 18.04
C GLY A 187 -21.51 -4.61 16.94
N MET A 188 -21.11 -3.36 17.23
CA MET A 188 -20.86 -2.35 16.18
C MET A 188 -19.40 -2.36 15.69
N TYR A 189 -18.49 -2.95 16.46
CA TYR A 189 -17.13 -3.28 16.02
C TYR A 189 -16.68 -4.62 16.60
N ILE A 190 -15.75 -5.28 15.93
CA ILE A 190 -15.23 -6.61 16.27
C ILE A 190 -13.73 -6.60 16.03
N ILE A 191 -12.94 -7.06 17.01
CA ILE A 191 -11.47 -7.13 16.92
C ILE A 191 -11.03 -8.56 17.21
N ARG A 192 -9.97 -9.03 16.54
CA ARG A 192 -9.30 -10.30 16.84
C ARG A 192 -7.78 -10.17 16.70
N ALA A 193 -7.07 -10.97 17.48
CA ALA A 193 -5.68 -11.33 17.20
C ALA A 193 -5.67 -12.75 16.58
N ASN A 194 -4.77 -13.63 16.98
CA ASN A 194 -4.62 -14.96 16.39
C ASN A 194 -5.43 -16.07 17.08
N PHE A 195 -6.64 -15.71 17.52
CA PHE A 195 -7.56 -16.61 18.21
C PHE A 195 -9.00 -16.25 17.87
N SER A 196 -9.89 -17.21 18.08
CA SER A 196 -11.33 -17.08 17.99
C SER A 196 -11.95 -17.06 19.39
N LEU A 197 -12.95 -16.23 19.63
CA LEU A 197 -13.71 -16.27 20.88
C LEU A 197 -14.61 -17.51 20.97
N SER A 198 -14.95 -18.14 19.84
CA SER A 198 -15.63 -19.44 19.81
C SER A 198 -14.71 -20.64 20.07
N GLY A 199 -13.39 -20.42 20.13
CA GLY A 199 -12.40 -21.47 20.40
C GLY A 199 -12.17 -21.73 21.89
N ASN A 200 -11.11 -22.49 22.20
CA ASN A 200 -10.69 -22.73 23.58
C ASN A 200 -9.98 -21.52 24.19
N VAL A 201 -9.64 -21.59 25.48
CA VAL A 201 -9.07 -20.46 26.25
C VAL A 201 -7.65 -20.00 25.85
N ASN A 202 -6.99 -20.67 24.91
CA ASN A 202 -5.62 -20.32 24.49
C ASN A 202 -5.64 -19.15 23.50
N HIS A 203 -5.53 -17.92 23.98
CA HIS A 203 -5.63 -16.72 23.15
C HIS A 203 -4.27 -16.17 22.71
N THR A 204 -3.71 -16.71 21.63
CA THR A 204 -2.45 -16.19 21.05
C THR A 204 -2.61 -14.74 20.58
N GLY A 205 -1.86 -13.81 21.18
CA GLY A 205 -1.98 -12.38 20.90
C GLY A 205 -3.04 -11.66 21.75
N GLN A 206 -3.42 -12.22 22.90
CA GLN A 206 -4.36 -11.59 23.86
C GLN A 206 -4.01 -10.13 24.15
N ASP A 207 -2.74 -9.80 24.39
CA ASP A 207 -2.31 -8.43 24.72
C ASP A 207 -2.60 -7.44 23.58
N ARG A 208 -2.38 -7.87 22.32
CA ARG A 208 -2.70 -7.07 21.11
C ARG A 208 -4.20 -6.86 20.98
N TYR A 209 -4.98 -7.90 21.23
CA TYR A 209 -6.44 -7.82 21.24
C TYR A 209 -6.96 -6.85 22.31
N ASP A 210 -6.44 -6.94 23.54
CA ASP A 210 -6.86 -6.07 24.65
C ASP A 210 -6.49 -4.61 24.39
N ARG A 211 -5.27 -4.37 23.88
CA ARG A 211 -4.82 -3.03 23.49
C ARG A 211 -5.68 -2.44 22.38
N ALA A 212 -5.93 -3.20 21.31
CA ALA A 212 -6.75 -2.75 20.19
C ALA A 212 -8.21 -2.47 20.63
N CYS A 213 -8.77 -3.33 21.50
CA CYS A 213 -10.09 -3.11 22.10
C CYS A 213 -10.13 -1.82 22.93
N SER A 214 -9.12 -1.58 23.77
CA SER A 214 -9.04 -0.39 24.62
C SER A 214 -8.98 0.91 23.80
N LEU A 215 -8.10 0.95 22.80
CA LEU A 215 -7.97 2.09 21.88
C LEU A 215 -9.27 2.35 21.12
N THR A 216 -9.88 1.29 20.61
CA THR A 216 -11.11 1.38 19.81
C THR A 216 -12.30 1.82 20.66
N ALA A 217 -12.45 1.32 21.89
CA ALA A 217 -13.61 1.61 22.74
C ALA A 217 -13.83 3.12 22.94
N ASN A 218 -12.76 3.87 23.20
CA ASN A 218 -12.83 5.32 23.39
C ASN A 218 -13.31 6.06 22.14
N ARG A 219 -12.81 5.67 20.96
CA ARG A 219 -13.17 6.29 19.68
C ARG A 219 -14.56 5.87 19.21
N ALA A 220 -14.91 4.60 19.39
CA ALA A 220 -16.23 4.05 19.08
C ALA A 220 -17.34 4.73 19.88
N ALA A 221 -17.11 5.01 21.18
CA ALA A 221 -18.07 5.68 22.04
C ALA A 221 -18.45 7.10 21.55
N SER A 222 -17.58 7.72 20.74
CA SER A 222 -17.81 9.03 20.13
C SER A 222 -18.21 8.96 18.65
N TYR A 223 -18.52 7.78 18.12
CA TYR A 223 -18.90 7.58 16.71
C TYR A 223 -17.87 8.13 15.72
N ALA A 224 -16.58 8.08 16.08
CA ALA A 224 -15.53 8.83 15.41
C ALA A 224 -14.44 7.93 14.81
N ILE A 225 -14.70 6.63 14.61
CA ILE A 225 -13.70 5.77 13.98
C ILE A 225 -13.55 6.18 12.51
N ASP A 226 -12.37 6.61 12.11
CA ASP A 226 -12.02 6.97 10.74
C ASP A 226 -10.71 6.28 10.32
N ALA A 227 -10.39 6.31 9.03
CA ALA A 227 -9.20 5.64 8.51
C ALA A 227 -7.91 6.19 9.12
N GLY A 228 -7.85 7.49 9.43
CA GLY A 228 -6.71 8.13 10.08
C GLY A 228 -6.46 7.56 11.47
N PHE A 229 -7.49 7.48 12.31
CA PHE A 229 -7.42 6.84 13.62
C PHE A 229 -6.93 5.39 13.52
N VAL A 230 -7.47 4.60 12.59
CA VAL A 230 -7.06 3.20 12.46
C VAL A 230 -5.59 3.09 12.03
N LEU A 231 -5.14 3.89 11.07
CA LEU A 231 -3.75 3.86 10.61
C LEU A 231 -2.75 4.41 11.63
N GLU A 232 -3.08 5.50 12.32
CA GLU A 232 -2.20 6.18 13.27
C GLU A 232 -2.22 5.52 14.65
N SER A 233 -3.40 5.19 15.16
CA SER A 233 -3.58 4.72 16.54
C SER A 233 -3.68 3.21 16.68
N LEU A 234 -4.08 2.46 15.64
CA LEU A 234 -4.11 0.98 15.72
C LEU A 234 -2.93 0.38 14.97
N ALA A 235 -2.78 0.68 13.68
CA ALA A 235 -1.78 0.01 12.83
C ALA A 235 -0.33 0.29 13.23
N ARG A 236 -0.08 1.39 13.97
CA ARG A 236 1.25 1.81 14.45
C ARG A 236 1.43 1.72 15.97
N ASP A 237 0.48 1.14 16.70
CA ASP A 237 0.56 1.11 18.16
C ASP A 237 1.71 0.22 18.67
N LEU A 238 2.49 0.79 19.58
CA LEU A 238 3.68 0.21 20.19
C LEU A 238 3.53 -0.10 21.68
N ALA A 239 2.35 0.14 22.25
CA ALA A 239 2.12 -0.22 23.64
C ALA A 239 2.12 -1.73 23.79
N ASN A 240 2.64 -2.17 24.93
CA ASN A 240 2.74 -3.57 25.27
C ASN A 240 2.60 -3.76 26.78
N ILE A 241 2.74 -5.00 27.24
CA ILE A 241 2.58 -5.39 28.64
C ILE A 241 3.60 -4.77 29.60
N TYR A 242 4.72 -4.22 29.10
CA TYR A 242 5.77 -3.66 29.94
C TYR A 242 5.51 -2.20 30.29
N ASP A 243 5.08 -1.40 29.32
CA ASP A 243 4.69 -0.01 29.54
C ASP A 243 3.89 0.54 28.34
N ASP A 244 3.15 1.63 28.56
CA ASP A 244 2.60 2.45 27.48
C ASP A 244 3.69 3.46 27.05
N PRO A 245 4.27 3.36 25.84
CA PRO A 245 5.41 4.16 25.45
C PRO A 245 5.04 5.59 25.02
N TYR A 246 3.76 5.94 25.01
CA TYR A 246 3.30 7.25 24.55
C TYR A 246 3.25 8.29 25.67
N PRO A 247 3.56 9.57 25.38
CA PRO A 247 4.02 10.09 24.10
C PRO A 247 5.47 9.68 23.78
N LEU A 248 5.82 9.67 22.49
CA LEU A 248 7.20 9.46 22.03
C LEU A 248 8.00 10.78 22.13
N PRO A 249 9.33 10.73 22.36
CA PRO A 249 10.13 9.53 22.58
C PRO A 249 9.85 8.89 23.95
N TYR A 250 9.89 7.57 23.97
CA TYR A 250 9.81 6.83 25.22
C TYR A 250 11.10 7.06 26.03
N ASN A 251 10.98 7.16 27.35
CA ASN A 251 12.11 7.39 28.25
C ASN A 251 12.31 6.29 29.30
N GLY A 252 11.38 5.34 29.40
CA GLY A 252 11.46 4.23 30.34
C GLY A 252 12.36 3.09 29.85
N ILE A 253 12.30 1.96 30.54
CA ILE A 253 13.06 0.74 30.22
C ILE A 253 12.07 -0.40 30.06
N GLN A 254 12.15 -1.15 28.97
CA GLN A 254 11.30 -2.34 28.75
C GLN A 254 12.15 -3.60 28.58
N HIS A 255 11.74 -4.67 29.25
CA HIS A 255 12.28 -6.02 29.08
C HIS A 255 13.82 -6.10 29.02
N GLY A 256 14.51 -5.44 29.95
CA GLY A 256 15.98 -5.44 30.03
C GLY A 256 16.71 -4.71 28.91
N GLY A 257 16.01 -3.95 28.07
CA GLY A 257 16.58 -3.12 27.02
C GLY A 257 17.13 -1.78 27.54
N PRO A 258 17.76 -0.97 26.66
CA PRO A 258 18.25 0.36 27.03
C PRO A 258 17.10 1.34 27.30
N ALA A 259 17.40 2.44 28.01
CA ALA A 259 16.42 3.49 28.26
C ALA A 259 15.96 4.17 26.95
N GLY A 260 14.65 4.33 26.82
CA GLY A 260 13.96 4.87 25.65
C GLY A 260 13.85 3.93 24.46
N TYR A 261 14.16 2.66 24.66
CA TYR A 261 13.87 1.61 23.68
C TYR A 261 12.60 0.84 24.05
N ILE A 262 11.84 0.46 23.02
CA ILE A 262 10.56 -0.24 23.17
C ILE A 262 10.72 -1.68 22.70
N TYR A 263 10.30 -2.65 23.52
CA TYR A 263 10.36 -4.06 23.14
C TYR A 263 9.24 -4.38 22.13
N ASN A 264 9.62 -4.93 20.97
CA ASN A 264 8.73 -5.07 19.82
C ASN A 264 8.80 -6.47 19.20
N SER A 265 8.52 -7.50 20.01
CA SER A 265 8.46 -8.90 19.54
C SER A 265 7.27 -9.62 20.15
N GLY A 266 6.22 -9.85 19.35
CA GLY A 266 5.05 -10.65 19.72
C GLY A 266 4.01 -9.97 20.61
N VAL A 267 4.28 -8.76 21.12
CA VAL A 267 3.50 -8.14 22.21
C VAL A 267 2.85 -6.80 21.86
N THR A 268 3.12 -6.24 20.69
CA THR A 268 2.61 -4.95 20.19
C THR A 268 1.70 -5.18 18.98
N ILE A 269 0.77 -4.28 18.70
CA ILE A 269 -0.05 -4.38 17.48
C ILE A 269 0.81 -4.19 16.23
N CYS A 270 1.74 -3.22 16.26
CA CYS A 270 2.75 -3.02 15.22
C CYS A 270 4.06 -3.71 15.60
N ASN A 271 4.11 -5.00 15.36
CA ASN A 271 5.20 -5.89 15.69
C ASN A 271 6.40 -5.71 14.75
N ARG A 272 7.59 -6.16 15.15
CA ARG A 272 8.78 -6.21 14.27
C ARG A 272 8.53 -7.06 13.01
N SER A 273 7.65 -8.05 13.11
CA SER A 273 7.22 -8.91 12.02
C SER A 273 6.04 -8.35 11.22
N THR A 274 5.47 -7.19 11.56
CA THR A 274 4.42 -6.56 10.74
C THR A 274 5.02 -6.12 9.42
N THR A 275 4.60 -6.74 8.32
CA THR A 275 5.16 -6.49 6.97
C THR A 275 4.25 -5.68 6.07
N SER A 276 2.97 -5.58 6.41
CA SER A 276 1.99 -4.75 5.71
C SER A 276 0.80 -4.46 6.61
N ALA A 277 0.05 -3.42 6.29
CA ALA A 277 -1.23 -3.12 6.89
C ALA A 277 -2.21 -2.60 5.85
N VAL A 278 -3.50 -2.78 6.11
CA VAL A 278 -4.56 -2.19 5.28
C VAL A 278 -5.69 -1.67 6.14
N VAL A 279 -6.27 -0.56 5.70
CA VAL A 279 -7.63 -0.18 6.07
C VAL A 279 -8.45 -0.16 4.79
N ILE A 280 -9.47 -1.01 4.69
CA ILE A 280 -10.41 -0.98 3.56
C ILE A 280 -11.70 -0.35 4.06
N ARG A 281 -12.04 0.79 3.47
CA ARG A 281 -13.27 1.51 3.74
C ARG A 281 -14.29 1.18 2.66
N GLY A 282 -15.41 0.59 3.08
CA GLY A 282 -16.52 0.23 2.20
C GLY A 282 -17.38 1.43 1.84
N THR A 283 -18.61 1.15 1.43
CA THR A 283 -19.59 2.15 1.01
C THR A 283 -20.80 2.09 1.93
N ARG A 284 -21.59 3.17 1.97
CA ARG A 284 -22.95 3.06 2.50
C ARG A 284 -23.80 2.28 1.50
N GLY A 285 -24.88 1.63 1.95
CA GLY A 285 -25.73 0.83 1.07
C GLY A 285 -26.42 1.62 -0.05
N ASP A 286 -26.41 2.95 0.02
CA ASP A 286 -26.90 3.89 -0.99
C ASP A 286 -25.78 4.45 -1.89
N GLU A 287 -24.52 4.06 -1.68
CA GLU A 287 -23.36 4.55 -2.41
C GLU A 287 -22.85 3.56 -3.47
N PRO A 288 -22.27 4.05 -4.57
CA PRO A 288 -21.70 3.18 -5.59
C PRO A 288 -20.50 2.38 -5.07
N ALA A 289 -20.47 1.08 -5.36
CA ALA A 289 -19.39 0.16 -4.97
C ALA A 289 -17.97 0.60 -5.39
N HIS A 290 -17.83 1.42 -6.44
CA HIS A 290 -16.52 1.94 -6.86
C HIS A 290 -15.88 2.90 -5.85
N GLN A 291 -16.64 3.36 -4.83
CA GLN A 291 -16.13 4.22 -3.77
C GLN A 291 -15.39 3.45 -2.67
N THR A 292 -15.42 2.11 -2.69
CA THR A 292 -14.58 1.30 -1.79
C THR A 292 -13.12 1.69 -1.98
N THR A 293 -12.50 2.14 -0.89
CA THR A 293 -11.14 2.69 -0.88
C THR A 293 -10.24 1.81 -0.04
N ILE A 294 -9.11 1.39 -0.61
CA ILE A 294 -8.09 0.58 0.07
C ILE A 294 -6.96 1.51 0.46
N PHE A 295 -6.76 1.75 1.75
CA PHE A 295 -5.55 2.42 2.26
C PHE A 295 -4.48 1.35 2.51
N ALA A 296 -3.63 1.14 1.51
CA ALA A 296 -2.62 0.09 1.46
C ALA A 296 -1.28 0.56 2.02
N MET A 297 -0.66 -0.24 2.88
CA MET A 297 0.66 0.03 3.43
C MET A 297 1.53 -1.22 3.33
N LEU A 298 2.75 -1.06 2.81
CA LEU A 298 3.76 -2.12 2.73
C LEU A 298 4.98 -1.77 3.59
N GLY A 299 5.65 -2.78 4.12
CA GLY A 299 6.68 -2.61 5.14
C GLY A 299 6.09 -2.41 6.54
N GLN A 300 6.96 -2.30 7.54
CA GLN A 300 6.53 -2.10 8.93
C GLN A 300 5.79 -0.77 9.07
N PRO A 301 4.55 -0.74 9.58
CA PRO A 301 3.74 0.48 9.59
C PRO A 301 4.37 1.69 10.27
N ILE A 302 5.13 1.48 11.34
CA ILE A 302 5.87 2.55 12.03
C ILE A 302 6.98 3.19 11.17
N LEU A 303 7.38 2.56 10.06
CA LEU A 303 8.38 3.06 9.11
C LEU A 303 7.78 3.40 7.74
N SER A 304 6.46 3.25 7.56
CA SER A 304 5.77 3.29 6.27
C SER A 304 4.64 4.33 6.23
N VAL A 305 4.00 4.45 5.08
CA VAL A 305 2.92 5.37 4.76
C VAL A 305 1.83 4.64 3.94
N ALA A 306 0.57 4.97 4.18
CA ALA A 306 -0.56 4.39 3.45
C ALA A 306 -0.81 5.12 2.12
N PHE A 307 -1.22 4.33 1.12
CA PHE A 307 -1.58 4.78 -0.22
C PHE A 307 -3.05 4.45 -0.50
N PRO A 308 -3.88 5.42 -0.90
CA PRO A 308 -5.24 5.12 -1.31
C PRO A 308 -5.25 4.44 -2.69
N LEU A 309 -5.95 3.32 -2.81
CA LEU A 309 -6.13 2.56 -4.04
C LEU A 309 -7.61 2.27 -4.31
N TRP A 310 -7.97 2.20 -5.59
CA TRP A 310 -9.30 1.86 -6.07
C TRP A 310 -9.22 0.79 -7.16
N VAL A 311 -10.05 -0.25 -7.06
CA VAL A 311 -10.09 -1.33 -8.06
C VAL A 311 -10.36 -0.81 -9.48
N ARG A 312 -11.16 0.26 -9.58
CA ARG A 312 -11.49 0.92 -10.85
C ARG A 312 -10.28 1.52 -11.59
N CYS A 313 -9.16 1.75 -10.91
CA CYS A 313 -7.90 2.17 -11.55
C CYS A 313 -7.46 1.19 -12.65
N GLY A 314 -7.73 -0.11 -12.47
CA GLY A 314 -7.28 -1.15 -13.39
C GLY A 314 -5.78 -1.46 -13.30
N ASN A 315 -5.08 -0.82 -12.37
CA ASN A 315 -3.66 -1.03 -12.06
C ASN A 315 -3.40 -0.76 -10.57
N VAL A 316 -2.17 -1.02 -10.11
CA VAL A 316 -1.65 -0.56 -8.80
C VAL A 316 -0.38 0.28 -9.04
N PRO A 317 -0.21 1.44 -8.38
CA PRO A 317 0.96 2.29 -8.56
C PRO A 317 2.27 1.55 -8.30
N GLU A 318 3.29 1.88 -9.07
CA GLU A 318 4.61 1.22 -9.06
C GLU A 318 5.23 1.09 -7.65
N PRO A 319 5.14 2.10 -6.74
CA PRO A 319 5.69 2.00 -5.39
C PRO A 319 5.21 0.78 -4.58
N LEU A 320 4.05 0.21 -4.95
CA LEU A 320 3.43 -0.93 -4.27
C LEU A 320 3.38 -2.21 -5.11
N SER A 321 3.59 -2.15 -6.43
CA SER A 321 3.22 -3.24 -7.34
C SER A 321 4.39 -3.91 -8.05
N ASN A 322 5.59 -3.33 -7.97
CA ASN A 322 6.76 -3.78 -8.73
C ASN A 322 7.07 -5.28 -8.48
N PRO A 323 7.07 -6.13 -9.54
CA PRO A 323 7.33 -7.57 -9.42
C PRO A 323 8.78 -7.92 -9.06
N GLN A 324 9.72 -6.99 -9.22
CA GLN A 324 11.11 -7.13 -8.76
C GLN A 324 11.27 -6.75 -7.28
N GLY A 325 10.25 -6.16 -6.66
CA GLY A 325 10.21 -5.74 -5.27
C GLY A 325 9.61 -4.36 -5.15
N ALA A 326 8.54 -4.22 -4.37
CA ALA A 326 7.88 -2.94 -4.18
C ALA A 326 8.87 -1.93 -3.55
N PRO A 327 9.09 -0.75 -4.18
CA PRO A 327 10.02 0.25 -3.67
C PRO A 327 9.77 0.65 -2.20
N VAL A 328 8.52 0.74 -1.79
CA VAL A 328 8.16 1.04 -0.38
C VAL A 328 8.70 -0.03 0.58
N VAL A 329 8.62 -1.32 0.22
CA VAL A 329 9.15 -2.42 1.04
C VAL A 329 10.66 -2.31 1.16
N GLN A 330 11.35 -2.11 0.03
CA GLN A 330 12.81 -1.98 0.02
C GLN A 330 13.27 -0.83 0.91
N TYR A 331 12.53 0.27 0.90
CA TYR A 331 12.85 1.45 1.68
C TYR A 331 12.54 1.29 3.18
N CYS A 332 11.42 0.67 3.54
CA CYS A 332 11.15 0.34 4.94
C CYS A 332 12.23 -0.61 5.50
N ASN A 333 12.65 -1.59 4.70
CA ASN A 333 13.70 -2.53 5.10
C ASN A 333 15.06 -1.84 5.30
N SER A 334 15.42 -0.85 4.48
CA SER A 334 16.68 -0.12 4.66
C SER A 334 16.71 0.67 5.97
N ARG A 335 15.56 1.25 6.37
CA ARG A 335 15.36 2.01 7.62
C ARG A 335 15.29 1.13 8.86
N SER A 336 14.83 -0.11 8.73
CA SER A 336 14.69 -1.03 9.87
C SER A 336 15.98 -1.18 10.68
N ARG A 337 17.16 -1.11 10.02
CA ARG A 337 18.46 -1.16 10.70
C ARG A 337 18.76 0.06 11.58
N GLN A 338 18.21 1.23 11.25
CA GLN A 338 18.35 2.45 12.07
C GLN A 338 17.35 2.44 13.23
N LEU A 339 16.18 1.84 13.01
CA LEU A 339 15.18 1.66 14.05
C LEU A 339 15.64 0.63 15.11
N TYR A 340 16.17 -0.51 14.68
CA TYR A 340 16.75 -1.56 15.54
C TYR A 340 18.28 -1.47 15.52
N ASP A 341 18.80 -0.34 16.01
CA ASP A 341 20.22 0.03 15.91
C ASP A 341 21.16 -0.74 16.87
N ASN A 342 20.63 -1.45 17.86
CA ASN A 342 21.42 -2.16 18.86
C ASN A 342 21.40 -3.69 18.62
N PRO A 343 22.51 -4.29 18.15
CA PRO A 343 22.57 -5.73 17.87
C PRO A 343 22.49 -6.61 19.13
N GLN A 344 22.78 -6.06 20.32
CA GLN A 344 22.64 -6.80 21.59
C GLN A 344 21.17 -6.91 22.04
N THR A 345 20.30 -6.04 21.52
CA THR A 345 18.87 -5.97 21.84
C THR A 345 18.06 -5.84 20.55
N SER A 346 18.17 -6.81 19.66
CA SER A 346 17.64 -6.76 18.29
C SER A 346 16.10 -6.72 18.17
N TYR A 347 15.39 -6.91 19.28
CA TYR A 347 13.93 -6.76 19.38
C TYR A 347 13.49 -5.43 19.98
N HIS A 348 14.45 -4.57 20.35
CA HIS A 348 14.18 -3.29 20.95
C HIS A 348 14.39 -2.19 19.91
N LEU A 349 13.32 -1.46 19.61
CA LEU A 349 13.40 -0.31 18.71
C LEU A 349 13.76 0.97 19.46
N ASN A 350 14.54 1.84 18.81
CA ASN A 350 14.87 3.17 19.32
C ASN A 350 13.71 4.13 19.06
N SER A 351 12.97 4.50 20.11
CA SER A 351 11.79 5.36 19.96
C SER A 351 12.10 6.77 19.45
N ARG A 352 13.32 7.27 19.70
CA ARG A 352 13.78 8.60 19.25
C ARG A 352 13.92 8.71 17.74
N TYR A 353 14.08 7.58 17.05
CA TYR A 353 14.08 7.55 15.59
C TYR A 353 12.69 7.85 15.01
N LEU A 354 11.62 7.54 15.76
CA LEU A 354 10.25 7.81 15.34
C LEU A 354 9.87 9.28 15.61
N LEU A 355 10.12 9.75 16.84
CA LEU A 355 10.02 11.14 17.26
C LEU A 355 11.03 11.42 18.38
N ASP A 356 11.80 12.49 18.28
CA ASP A 356 12.69 13.00 19.31
C ASP A 356 12.01 14.04 20.22
N GLU A 357 12.76 14.60 21.17
CA GLU A 357 12.25 15.56 22.16
C GLU A 357 11.77 16.88 21.53
N ASP A 358 12.24 17.21 20.32
CA ASP A 358 11.85 18.39 19.56
C ASP A 358 10.71 18.08 18.56
N GLY A 359 10.27 16.82 18.48
CA GLY A 359 9.20 16.36 17.59
C GLY A 359 9.67 16.05 16.16
N HIS A 360 10.97 15.89 15.94
CA HIS A 360 11.54 15.46 14.66
C HIS A 360 11.67 13.93 14.60
N GLY A 361 11.54 13.34 13.41
CA GLY A 361 11.75 11.91 13.21
C GLY A 361 10.89 11.34 12.10
N VAL A 362 10.77 10.00 12.02
CA VAL A 362 9.94 9.35 11.00
C VAL A 362 8.52 9.90 10.96
N TYR A 363 7.89 10.13 12.11
CA TYR A 363 6.50 10.57 12.17
C TYR A 363 6.29 12.05 11.83
N SER A 364 7.35 12.88 11.87
CA SER A 364 7.21 14.31 11.55
C SER A 364 6.86 14.56 10.08
N TYR A 365 7.09 13.59 9.19
CA TYR A 365 6.71 13.66 7.78
C TYR A 365 5.76 12.54 7.34
N THR A 366 5.82 11.32 7.89
CA THR A 366 4.90 10.25 7.45
C THR A 366 3.45 10.52 7.84
N LEU A 367 3.18 11.00 9.06
CA LEU A 367 1.81 11.24 9.51
C LEU A 367 1.13 12.41 8.75
N PRO A 368 1.78 13.58 8.56
CA PRO A 368 1.20 14.64 7.72
C PRO A 368 1.00 14.23 6.27
N LEU A 369 1.92 13.44 5.70
CA LEU A 369 1.82 12.96 4.32
C LEU A 369 0.70 11.94 4.12
N GLU A 370 0.54 11.02 5.08
CA GLU A 370 -0.56 10.07 5.10
C GLU A 370 -1.90 10.80 5.22
N LYS A 371 -1.99 11.76 6.14
CA LYS A 371 -3.17 12.59 6.30
C LYS A 371 -3.52 13.30 4.98
N TRP A 372 -2.53 13.90 4.32
CA TRP A 372 -2.74 14.52 3.01
C TRP A 372 -3.31 13.52 1.99
N GLY A 373 -2.76 12.30 1.92
CA GLY A 373 -3.27 11.24 1.05
C GLY A 373 -4.73 10.84 1.33
N ILE A 374 -5.09 10.72 2.61
CA ILE A 374 -6.46 10.45 3.07
C ILE A 374 -7.40 11.60 2.68
N ASP A 375 -6.99 12.85 2.89
CA ASP A 375 -7.79 14.04 2.55
C ASP A 375 -8.02 14.14 1.03
N GLN A 376 -7.00 13.81 0.21
CA GLN A 376 -7.14 13.75 -1.25
C GLN A 376 -8.14 12.67 -1.67
N ALA A 377 -8.05 11.47 -1.09
CA ALA A 377 -9.00 10.39 -1.36
C ALA A 377 -10.43 10.82 -1.00
N GLY A 378 -10.63 11.45 0.16
CA GLY A 378 -11.94 12.00 0.57
C GLY A 378 -12.50 12.99 -0.46
N SER A 379 -11.68 13.95 -0.89
CA SER A 379 -12.07 14.95 -1.89
C SER A 379 -12.47 14.33 -3.23
N MET A 380 -11.80 13.26 -3.64
CA MET A 380 -12.14 12.53 -4.87
C MET A 380 -13.47 11.80 -4.75
N LEU A 381 -13.73 11.13 -3.62
CA LEU A 381 -15.00 10.44 -3.40
C LEU A 381 -16.19 11.40 -3.40
N GLU A 382 -16.03 12.62 -2.86
CA GLU A 382 -17.05 13.66 -2.93
C GLU A 382 -17.36 14.03 -4.39
N ASN A 383 -16.35 14.21 -5.22
CA ASN A 383 -16.53 14.49 -6.65
C ASN A 383 -17.18 13.32 -7.41
N TRP A 384 -16.82 12.09 -7.05
CA TRP A 384 -17.33 10.86 -7.68
C TRP A 384 -18.70 10.41 -7.17
N SER A 385 -19.25 11.08 -6.16
CA SER A 385 -20.57 10.78 -5.61
C SER A 385 -21.71 11.02 -6.61
N SER A 386 -21.52 11.94 -7.55
CA SER A 386 -22.54 12.40 -8.50
C SER A 386 -22.41 11.78 -9.89
N ASP A 387 -21.17 11.48 -10.31
CA ASP A 387 -20.85 10.89 -11.61
C ASP A 387 -19.73 9.84 -11.45
N PRO A 388 -19.95 8.57 -11.80
CA PRO A 388 -18.93 7.54 -11.71
C PRO A 388 -17.69 7.90 -12.56
N PRO A 389 -16.47 7.99 -12.00
CA PRO A 389 -15.28 8.32 -12.78
C PRO A 389 -14.96 7.23 -13.80
N SER A 390 -14.35 7.60 -14.92
CA SER A 390 -13.72 6.65 -15.82
C SER A 390 -12.48 6.01 -15.18
N ALA A 391 -12.10 4.82 -15.64
CA ALA A 391 -10.89 4.14 -15.15
C ALA A 391 -9.62 4.99 -15.36
N SER A 392 -9.55 5.75 -16.46
CA SER A 392 -8.43 6.64 -16.76
C SER A 392 -8.32 7.83 -15.79
N GLU A 393 -9.44 8.39 -15.36
CA GLU A 393 -9.45 9.45 -14.34
C GLU A 393 -9.00 8.92 -12.98
N VAL A 394 -9.50 7.75 -12.57
CA VAL A 394 -9.03 7.07 -11.34
C VAL A 394 -7.54 6.78 -11.43
N TYR A 395 -7.07 6.25 -12.57
CA TYR A 395 -5.66 5.97 -12.81
C TYR A 395 -4.78 7.22 -12.65
N TYR A 396 -5.18 8.34 -13.27
CA TYR A 396 -4.41 9.58 -13.21
C TYR A 396 -4.29 10.10 -11.78
N GLU A 397 -5.42 10.19 -11.06
CA GLU A 397 -5.42 10.73 -9.70
C GLU A 397 -4.74 9.80 -8.69
N GLU A 398 -4.98 8.48 -8.78
CA GLU A 398 -4.34 7.50 -7.91
C GLU A 398 -2.82 7.53 -8.06
N ASN A 399 -2.31 7.56 -9.31
CA ASN A 399 -0.86 7.64 -9.55
C ASN A 399 -0.28 9.01 -9.19
N ARG A 400 -1.04 10.11 -9.34
CA ARG A 400 -0.62 11.44 -8.88
C ARG A 400 -0.45 11.46 -7.36
N ILE A 401 -1.43 10.95 -6.62
CA ILE A 401 -1.40 10.88 -5.15
C ILE A 401 -0.27 9.96 -4.71
N ALA A 402 -0.17 8.75 -5.27
CA ALA A 402 0.88 7.81 -4.93
C ALA A 402 2.27 8.36 -5.25
N GLY A 403 2.44 9.10 -6.34
CA GLY A 403 3.69 9.75 -6.70
C GLY A 403 4.11 10.83 -5.70
N VAL A 404 3.17 11.66 -5.22
CA VAL A 404 3.45 12.67 -4.18
C VAL A 404 3.77 12.01 -2.85
N ILE A 405 2.98 11.02 -2.43
CA ILE A 405 3.23 10.25 -1.19
C ILE A 405 4.61 9.59 -1.27
N PHE A 406 4.92 8.88 -2.35
CA PHE A 406 6.19 8.17 -2.43
C PHE A 406 7.38 9.12 -2.54
N THR A 407 7.27 10.22 -3.30
CA THR A 407 8.34 11.21 -3.41
C THR A 407 8.60 11.93 -2.09
N GLY A 408 7.56 12.36 -1.38
CA GLY A 408 7.70 12.97 -0.06
C GLY A 408 8.27 11.98 0.96
N PHE A 409 7.73 10.76 0.97
CA PHE A 409 8.22 9.67 1.80
C PHE A 409 9.68 9.33 1.55
N TYR A 410 10.15 9.42 0.30
CA TYR A 410 11.54 9.16 -0.08
C TYR A 410 12.47 10.34 0.25
N ARG A 411 12.09 11.57 -0.12
CA ARG A 411 12.94 12.78 0.01
C ARG A 411 13.22 13.17 1.45
N GLU A 412 12.17 13.24 2.28
CA GLU A 412 12.30 13.65 3.69
C GLU A 412 13.24 12.71 4.47
N THR A 413 13.33 11.46 4.04
CA THR A 413 14.31 10.52 4.60
C THR A 413 15.66 10.48 3.92
N ALA A 414 15.79 10.93 2.68
CA ALA A 414 17.12 11.19 2.14
C ALA A 414 17.78 12.35 2.93
N GLU A 415 17.00 13.30 3.44
CA GLU A 415 17.49 14.41 4.26
C GLU A 415 17.78 14.02 5.72
N LEU A 416 17.11 13.00 6.27
CA LEU A 416 17.39 12.45 7.61
C LEU A 416 18.60 11.51 7.67
N ILE A 417 19.12 11.06 6.52
CA ILE A 417 20.26 10.16 6.42
C ILE A 417 21.46 10.95 5.88
N ASP A 418 22.21 11.57 6.78
CA ASP A 418 23.55 12.07 6.45
C ASP A 418 24.43 10.85 6.11
N ASP A 419 25.04 10.85 4.92
CA ASP A 419 25.71 9.75 4.17
C ASP A 419 24.82 8.74 3.40
N PHE A 420 24.46 9.05 2.13
CA PHE A 420 24.85 8.35 0.87
C PHE A 420 24.28 9.15 -0.36
N PRO A 421 24.87 9.02 -1.58
CA PRO A 421 24.64 9.90 -2.74
C PRO A 421 23.36 9.55 -3.57
N PRO A 422 22.90 10.45 -4.48
CA PRO A 422 21.68 10.28 -5.28
C PRO A 422 21.91 9.24 -6.40
N GLU A 423 20.95 8.46 -6.90
CA GLU A 423 19.57 8.76 -7.33
C GLU A 423 18.61 7.56 -7.19
N PRO A 424 17.28 7.79 -7.14
CA PRO A 424 16.27 6.73 -7.28
C PRO A 424 16.35 6.04 -8.67
N PRO A 425 15.93 4.76 -8.79
CA PRO A 425 15.84 4.10 -10.09
C PRO A 425 14.82 4.82 -11.00
N PRO A 426 15.06 4.91 -12.32
CA PRO A 426 14.13 5.55 -13.23
C PRO A 426 12.81 4.77 -13.31
N LEU A 427 11.70 5.48 -13.07
CA LEU A 427 10.33 5.01 -13.29
C LEU A 427 10.05 4.81 -14.79
N PRO A 428 9.07 3.95 -15.17
CA PRO A 428 8.89 3.46 -16.54
C PRO A 428 8.65 4.57 -17.58
N ASN A 429 9.55 4.65 -18.57
CA ASN A 429 9.40 5.14 -19.95
C ASN A 429 8.29 6.20 -20.21
N THR A 430 8.29 7.30 -19.46
CA THR A 430 7.46 8.47 -19.76
C THR A 430 8.35 9.69 -19.87
N ILE A 431 8.22 10.42 -20.98
CA ILE A 431 8.95 11.66 -21.20
C ILE A 431 8.23 12.75 -20.40
N LEU A 432 8.96 13.44 -19.54
CA LEU A 432 8.46 14.63 -18.87
C LEU A 432 8.68 15.83 -19.79
N ILE A 433 7.65 16.67 -19.99
CA ILE A 433 7.80 17.92 -20.73
C ILE A 433 7.14 19.09 -19.99
N SER A 434 7.84 20.23 -19.97
CA SER A 434 7.37 21.47 -19.37
C SER A 434 7.88 22.66 -20.16
N ASN A 435 7.28 23.84 -19.99
CA ASN A 435 7.78 25.07 -20.60
C ASN A 435 7.85 26.21 -19.58
N TYR A 436 8.93 26.99 -19.63
CA TYR A 436 9.12 28.18 -18.80
C TYR A 436 9.78 29.31 -19.62
N PRO A 437 9.29 30.55 -19.53
CA PRO A 437 8.09 30.96 -18.80
C PRO A 437 6.77 30.44 -19.41
N ASN A 438 5.73 30.28 -18.58
CA ASN A 438 4.36 29.99 -18.99
C ASN A 438 3.38 30.66 -17.99
N PRO A 439 2.67 31.74 -18.35
CA PRO A 439 2.58 32.35 -19.68
C PRO A 439 3.90 32.99 -20.15
N PHE A 440 4.04 33.20 -21.46
CA PHE A 440 5.21 33.88 -22.05
C PHE A 440 4.82 34.92 -23.11
N ASN A 441 5.73 35.86 -23.40
CA ASN A 441 5.46 36.97 -24.33
C ASN A 441 6.28 36.92 -25.64
N ASP A 442 7.60 36.72 -25.53
CA ASP A 442 8.54 36.72 -26.67
C ASP A 442 9.14 35.34 -26.99
N GLY A 443 9.06 34.41 -26.04
CA GLY A 443 9.42 33.01 -26.23
C GLY A 443 9.42 32.23 -24.92
N THR A 444 9.47 30.90 -25.03
CA THR A 444 9.55 29.97 -23.91
C THR A 444 10.64 28.93 -24.17
N PHE A 445 11.28 28.49 -23.11
CA PHE A 445 12.08 27.27 -23.12
C PHE A 445 11.15 26.09 -22.87
N ILE A 446 11.34 25.01 -23.61
CA ILE A 446 10.59 23.76 -23.49
C ILE A 446 11.61 22.72 -23.05
N HIS A 447 11.49 22.31 -21.80
CA HIS A 447 12.36 21.34 -21.15
C HIS A 447 11.75 19.94 -21.33
N TYR A 448 12.60 18.96 -21.64
CA TYR A 448 12.21 17.56 -21.70
C TYR A 448 13.23 16.68 -20.98
N ALA A 449 12.75 15.61 -20.36
CA ALA A 449 13.56 14.59 -19.69
C ALA A 449 12.97 13.19 -19.92
N GLY A 450 13.82 12.16 -19.97
CA GLY A 450 13.42 10.76 -20.17
C GLY A 450 13.32 10.32 -21.63
N ALA A 451 13.93 11.04 -22.58
CA ALA A 451 13.97 10.63 -23.98
C ALA A 451 14.95 9.45 -24.21
N SER A 452 14.60 8.55 -25.12
CA SER A 452 15.50 7.52 -25.62
C SER A 452 16.55 8.12 -26.56
N VAL A 453 17.80 7.70 -26.39
CA VAL A 453 18.94 8.03 -27.27
C VAL A 453 18.84 7.35 -28.64
N GLU A 454 17.98 6.33 -28.79
CA GLU A 454 17.82 5.56 -30.03
C GLU A 454 16.95 6.28 -31.08
N TYR A 455 16.10 7.21 -30.63
CA TYR A 455 15.14 7.90 -31.50
C TYR A 455 15.41 9.42 -31.49
N PRO A 456 15.13 10.13 -32.61
CA PRO A 456 15.26 11.57 -32.63
C PRO A 456 14.16 12.23 -31.79
N VAL A 457 14.51 13.29 -31.06
CA VAL A 457 13.52 14.12 -30.36
C VAL A 457 12.90 15.12 -31.33
N THR A 458 11.59 15.04 -31.54
CA THR A 458 10.83 16.00 -32.36
C THR A 458 9.75 16.66 -31.53
N LEU A 459 9.77 17.98 -31.44
CA LEU A 459 8.70 18.76 -30.86
C LEU A 459 7.78 19.31 -31.96
N ARG A 460 6.46 19.12 -31.81
CA ARG A 460 5.43 19.69 -32.69
C ARG A 460 4.52 20.60 -31.88
N ILE A 461 4.21 21.77 -32.40
CA ILE A 461 3.34 22.76 -31.73
C ILE A 461 2.09 22.94 -32.58
N TYR A 462 0.93 23.00 -31.94
CA TYR A 462 -0.39 23.06 -32.54
C TYR A 462 -1.18 24.26 -31.99
N ASP A 463 -2.02 24.86 -32.84
CA ASP A 463 -3.08 25.76 -32.39
C ASP A 463 -4.27 24.98 -31.79
N ILE A 464 -5.23 25.69 -31.19
CA ILE A 464 -6.42 25.08 -30.58
C ILE A 464 -7.34 24.37 -31.59
N GLN A 465 -7.18 24.63 -32.90
CA GLN A 465 -7.88 23.91 -33.96
C GLN A 465 -7.16 22.62 -34.37
N GLY A 466 -6.03 22.28 -33.72
CA GLY A 466 -5.25 21.08 -34.00
C GLY A 466 -4.35 21.21 -35.22
N ARG A 467 -4.16 22.41 -35.77
CA ARG A 467 -3.25 22.62 -36.91
C ARG A 467 -1.83 22.79 -36.38
N GLN A 468 -0.90 22.02 -36.94
CA GLN A 468 0.52 22.13 -36.62
C GLN A 468 1.07 23.47 -37.13
N ILE A 469 1.60 24.28 -36.24
CA ILE A 469 2.13 25.62 -36.51
C ILE A 469 3.66 25.68 -36.50
N ALA A 470 4.32 24.80 -35.73
CA ALA A 470 5.77 24.71 -35.68
C ALA A 470 6.25 23.27 -35.46
N ARG A 471 7.45 22.98 -35.96
CA ARG A 471 8.18 21.73 -35.71
C ARG A 471 9.63 22.07 -35.38
N ILE A 472 10.13 21.60 -34.24
CA ILE A 472 11.48 21.89 -33.74
C ILE A 472 12.19 20.57 -33.44
N ALA A 473 13.42 20.43 -33.91
CA ALA A 473 14.26 19.29 -33.55
C ALA A 473 14.89 19.53 -32.17
N GLY A 474 14.76 18.55 -31.27
CA GLY A 474 15.49 18.55 -30.00
C GLY A 474 16.88 17.95 -30.16
N ASN A 475 17.66 17.98 -29.08
CA ASN A 475 18.91 17.24 -29.02
C ASN A 475 18.63 15.76 -28.76
N ASN A 476 19.42 14.85 -29.36
CA ASN A 476 19.29 13.40 -29.15
C ASN A 476 19.93 12.96 -27.82
N ASN A 477 19.59 13.67 -26.74
CA ASN A 477 20.01 13.37 -25.37
C ASN A 477 18.77 13.00 -24.54
N PRO A 478 18.94 12.24 -23.44
CA PRO A 478 17.83 11.90 -22.54
C PRO A 478 17.14 13.12 -21.92
N GLU A 479 17.85 14.23 -21.81
CA GLU A 479 17.34 15.51 -21.35
C GLU A 479 17.79 16.62 -22.29
N GLY A 480 16.95 17.64 -22.46
CA GLY A 480 17.33 18.84 -23.20
C GLY A 480 16.33 19.97 -23.10
N THR A 481 16.71 21.08 -23.70
CA THR A 481 15.90 22.30 -23.72
C THR A 481 15.82 22.83 -25.14
N VAL A 482 14.61 23.16 -25.59
CA VAL A 482 14.35 23.75 -26.89
C VAL A 482 13.72 25.12 -26.70
N TYR A 483 14.22 26.13 -27.40
CA TYR A 483 13.61 27.46 -27.38
C TYR A 483 12.56 27.59 -28.49
N TRP A 484 11.39 28.15 -28.14
CA TRP A 484 10.38 28.55 -29.10
C TRP A 484 10.02 30.03 -28.96
N ALA A 485 10.13 30.78 -30.05
CA ALA A 485 9.92 32.24 -30.08
C ALA A 485 8.45 32.68 -30.24
N GLY A 486 7.47 31.77 -30.06
CA GLY A 486 6.06 32.09 -30.31
C GLY A 486 5.76 32.48 -31.76
N LYS A 487 6.40 31.77 -32.71
CA LYS A 487 6.28 31.98 -34.16
C LYS A 487 5.90 30.68 -34.87
N ASP A 488 5.23 30.82 -36.02
CA ASP A 488 4.97 29.68 -36.90
C ASP A 488 6.20 29.28 -37.74
N SER A 489 6.02 28.29 -38.60
CA SER A 489 7.07 27.74 -39.47
C SER A 489 7.50 28.70 -40.60
N PHE A 490 6.79 29.81 -40.77
CA PHE A 490 7.09 30.88 -41.74
C PHE A 490 7.67 32.14 -41.05
N ASP A 491 8.07 32.03 -39.77
CA ASP A 491 8.58 33.11 -38.93
C ASP A 491 7.54 34.22 -38.62
N ASN A 492 6.25 33.95 -38.83
CA ASN A 492 5.19 34.89 -38.48
C ASN A 492 4.89 34.84 -36.98
N LYS A 493 4.64 36.02 -36.42
CA LYS A 493 4.19 36.21 -35.04
C LYS A 493 2.78 35.65 -34.84
N LEU A 494 2.61 34.82 -33.80
CA LEU A 494 1.31 34.25 -33.43
C LEU A 494 0.48 35.15 -32.49
N ALA A 495 -0.84 34.99 -32.47
CA ALA A 495 -1.72 35.74 -31.56
C ALA A 495 -1.62 35.24 -30.11
N SER A 496 -2.06 36.03 -29.14
CA SER A 496 -2.22 35.57 -27.76
C SER A 496 -3.23 34.41 -27.71
N GLY A 497 -2.92 33.35 -26.96
CA GLY A 497 -3.77 32.17 -26.90
C GLY A 497 -3.09 30.92 -26.34
N ILE A 498 -3.88 29.85 -26.23
CA ILE A 498 -3.40 28.53 -25.82
C ILE A 498 -2.82 27.81 -27.03
N TYR A 499 -1.67 27.16 -26.84
CA TYR A 499 -1.03 26.30 -27.82
C TYR A 499 -0.73 24.95 -27.19
N LEU A 500 -0.85 23.87 -27.95
CA LEU A 500 -0.50 22.52 -27.52
C LEU A 500 0.86 22.16 -28.10
N TYR A 501 1.68 21.42 -27.35
CA TYR A 501 2.94 20.91 -27.86
C TYR A 501 3.11 19.44 -27.52
N VAL A 502 3.60 18.69 -28.49
CA VAL A 502 3.78 17.23 -28.42
C VAL A 502 5.25 16.92 -28.71
N LEU A 503 5.89 16.20 -27.80
CA LEU A 503 7.20 15.61 -28.00
C LEU A 503 7.04 14.16 -28.46
N ASP A 504 7.71 13.85 -29.56
CA ASP A 504 7.77 12.54 -30.20
C ASP A 504 9.21 12.03 -30.20
N ASN A 505 9.41 10.85 -29.64
CA ASN A 505 10.69 10.16 -29.55
C ASN A 505 10.46 8.66 -29.81
N GLY A 506 9.90 8.34 -30.99
CA GLY A 506 9.65 6.96 -31.41
C GLY A 506 8.48 6.33 -30.65
N PRO A 507 8.71 5.29 -29.82
CA PRO A 507 7.65 4.69 -29.01
C PRO A 507 7.22 5.60 -27.84
N LEU A 508 8.03 6.59 -27.47
CA LEU A 508 7.75 7.51 -26.37
C LEU A 508 7.11 8.80 -26.87
N LYS A 509 6.04 9.22 -26.18
CA LYS A 509 5.32 10.48 -26.48
C LYS A 509 4.95 11.19 -25.18
N ALA A 510 4.93 12.52 -25.26
CA ALA A 510 4.43 13.39 -24.21
C ALA A 510 3.77 14.62 -24.85
N ASP A 511 2.75 15.17 -24.20
CA ASP A 511 2.08 16.40 -24.64
C ASP A 511 1.74 17.30 -23.45
N ASN A 512 1.66 18.61 -23.71
CA ASN A 512 1.31 19.62 -22.72
C ASN A 512 0.83 20.90 -23.43
N LYS A 513 0.40 21.91 -22.67
CA LYS A 513 -0.15 23.19 -23.16
C LYS A 513 0.66 24.39 -22.66
N MET A 514 0.70 25.44 -23.46
CA MET A 514 1.34 26.71 -23.12
C MET A 514 0.46 27.90 -23.49
N LEU A 515 0.64 29.02 -22.77
CA LEU A 515 -0.12 30.25 -22.94
C LEU A 515 0.80 31.38 -23.41
N LEU A 516 0.54 31.89 -24.61
CA LEU A 516 1.21 33.06 -25.18
C LEU A 516 0.39 34.33 -24.87
N ILE A 517 1.03 35.36 -24.32
CA ILE A 517 0.45 36.67 -24.02
C ILE A 517 1.28 37.75 -24.73
N ARG A 518 0.68 38.48 -25.67
CA ARG A 518 1.33 39.58 -26.40
C ARG A 518 0.72 40.93 -26.10
#